data_AF-A0A818NGU6-F1
#
_entry.id   AF-A0A818NGU6-F1
#
_cell.length_a   1.000
_cell.length_b   1.000
_cell.length_c   1.000
_cell.angle_alpha   90.00
_cell.angle_beta   90.00
_cell.angle_gamma   90.00
#
_symmetry.space_group_name_H-M   'P 1'
#
loop_
_entity.id
_entity.type
_entity.pdbx_description
1 polymer ?
#
loop_
_entity_poly.entity_id
_entity_poly.type
_entity_poly.pdbx_seq_one_letter_code
_entity_poly.pdbx_strand_id
1 'polypeptide(L)'
;MASTERTSPDNNNTSSSSSSDRNDERKTSSNHDKESGFECNICLETAHNAVLSLCGHLFCWPCIHQWLETRAHNPTCPVCKSSISREKLIPIYGRNAPQTDPRFLKYNFFFLNLYLQ
;
A
#
# COMPACT_ATOMS: atom_id res chain seq x y z
N MET A 1 -7.74 23.42 50.67
CA MET A 1 -6.69 24.41 50.33
C MET A 1 -7.12 25.03 49.01
N ALA A 2 -7.34 26.35 49.02
CA ALA A 2 -8.01 27.10 47.96
C ALA A 2 -7.01 27.76 47.00
N SER A 3 -7.51 28.04 45.78
CA SER A 3 -7.10 29.11 44.85
C SER A 3 -5.82 28.82 44.03
N THR A 4 -5.68 29.14 42.73
CA THR A 4 -6.23 30.21 41.86
C THR A 4 -6.19 29.84 40.37
N GLU A 5 -7.06 30.50 39.58
CA GLU A 5 -7.19 30.42 38.10
C GLU A 5 -6.24 31.35 37.30
N ARG A 6 -6.10 31.03 36.00
CA ARG A 6 -5.96 31.89 34.77
C ARG A 6 -4.98 33.07 34.72
N THR A 7 -4.12 33.11 33.68
CA THR A 7 -4.20 34.01 32.48
C THR A 7 -3.00 33.82 31.49
N SER A 8 -3.28 33.78 30.18
CA SER A 8 -2.37 34.10 29.04
C SER A 8 -2.31 35.64 28.81
N PRO A 9 -1.68 36.25 27.77
CA PRO A 9 -0.76 35.85 26.67
C PRO A 9 0.46 36.83 26.51
N ASP A 10 1.24 36.73 25.41
CA ASP A 10 1.88 37.84 24.64
C ASP A 10 2.84 37.22 23.58
N ASN A 11 2.48 37.10 22.29
CA ASN A 11 2.59 38.08 21.20
C ASN A 11 3.92 38.82 21.12
N ASN A 12 4.77 38.45 20.15
CA ASN A 12 5.75 39.37 19.57
C ASN A 12 5.77 39.22 18.05
N ASN A 13 5.00 40.10 17.40
CA ASN A 13 5.18 40.49 16.01
C ASN A 13 6.45 41.34 15.88
N THR A 14 7.37 40.96 14.99
CA THR A 14 8.29 41.92 14.37
C THR A 14 8.26 41.74 12.85
N SER A 15 8.13 42.88 12.21
CA SER A 15 7.63 43.13 10.87
C SER A 15 8.68 43.03 9.77
N SER A 16 8.17 42.72 8.57
CA SER A 16 8.50 43.32 7.25
C SER A 16 9.93 43.20 6.74
N SER A 17 10.08 42.61 5.55
CA SER A 17 10.18 43.41 4.31
C SER A 17 10.30 42.56 3.03
N SER A 18 9.54 42.99 2.03
CA SER A 18 9.86 43.04 0.59
C SER A 18 10.05 41.75 -0.23
N SER A 19 8.97 41.46 -0.97
CA SER A 19 8.90 41.28 -2.44
C SER A 19 9.84 40.31 -3.15
N SER A 20 9.24 39.34 -3.86
CA SER A 20 9.46 39.11 -5.30
C SER A 20 8.46 38.07 -5.83
N ASP A 21 7.67 38.49 -6.81
CA ASP A 21 6.81 37.65 -7.62
C ASP A 21 7.55 36.43 -8.19
N ARG A 22 6.99 35.24 -7.97
CA ARG A 22 7.12 34.11 -8.91
C ARG A 22 5.77 33.43 -9.03
N ASN A 23 5.21 33.58 -10.23
CA ASN A 23 4.06 32.89 -10.77
C ASN A 23 4.21 31.37 -10.53
N ASP A 24 3.44 30.81 -9.60
CA ASP A 24 3.31 29.35 -9.48
C ASP A 24 2.00 28.97 -10.17
N GLU A 25 2.15 28.36 -11.35
CA GLU A 25 1.06 27.88 -12.17
C GLU A 25 0.21 26.89 -11.37
N ARG A 26 -0.89 27.40 -10.82
CA ARG A 26 -1.94 26.60 -10.22
C ARG A 26 -2.64 25.79 -11.32
N LYS A 27 -2.03 24.66 -11.71
CA LYS A 27 -2.73 23.57 -12.40
C LYS A 27 -3.64 22.86 -11.40
N THR A 28 -4.81 23.46 -11.16
CA THR A 28 -5.95 22.75 -10.60
C THR A 28 -6.57 21.88 -11.68
N SER A 29 -6.19 20.60 -11.68
CA SER A 29 -7.10 19.51 -12.05
C SER A 29 -6.66 18.19 -11.44
N SER A 30 -6.27 18.20 -10.16
CA SER A 30 -6.23 16.98 -9.36
C SER A 30 -7.63 16.66 -8.83
N ASN A 31 -8.53 16.25 -9.73
CA ASN A 31 -9.58 15.30 -9.38
C ASN A 31 -9.01 13.88 -9.54
N HIS A 32 -7.87 13.63 -8.89
CA HIS A 32 -7.64 12.28 -8.42
C HIS A 32 -8.38 12.24 -7.09
N ASP A 33 -9.63 11.81 -7.14
CA ASP A 33 -10.10 10.93 -6.09
C ASP A 33 -8.96 9.93 -5.89
N LYS A 34 -8.13 10.16 -4.88
CA LYS A 34 -7.18 9.16 -4.38
C LYS A 34 -8.10 8.10 -3.81
N GLU A 35 -8.70 7.30 -4.68
CA GLU A 35 -9.29 6.04 -4.32
C GLU A 35 -8.14 5.32 -3.63
N SER A 36 -8.23 5.27 -2.30
CA SER A 36 -7.21 4.74 -1.41
C SER A 36 -7.11 3.25 -1.67
N GLY A 37 -6.45 2.90 -2.77
CA GLY A 37 -6.19 1.54 -3.17
C GLY A 37 -5.26 0.88 -2.16
N PHE A 38 -5.38 -0.43 -2.04
CA PHE A 38 -4.45 -1.19 -1.24
C PHE A 38 -3.09 -1.25 -1.94
N GLU A 39 -1.99 -1.08 -1.20
CA GLU A 39 -0.63 -1.18 -1.73
C GLU A 39 -0.02 -2.57 -1.47
N CYS A 40 0.65 -3.13 -2.47
CA CYS A 40 1.31 -4.44 -2.37
C CYS A 40 2.68 -4.34 -1.70
N ASN A 41 2.93 -5.16 -0.67
CA ASN A 41 4.20 -5.19 0.07
C ASN A 41 5.37 -5.87 -0.70
N ILE A 42 5.21 -6.24 -1.97
CA ILE A 42 6.29 -6.81 -2.81
C ILE A 42 6.63 -5.87 -3.96
N CYS A 43 5.65 -5.45 -4.77
CA CYS A 43 5.90 -4.56 -5.91
C CYS A 43 5.77 -3.06 -5.57
N LEU A 44 5.24 -2.72 -4.40
CA LEU A 44 5.06 -1.34 -3.93
C LEU A 44 4.15 -0.48 -4.82
N GLU A 45 3.25 -1.13 -5.55
CA GLU A 45 2.21 -0.51 -6.39
C GLU A 45 0.82 -0.88 -5.87
N THR A 46 -0.23 -0.31 -6.49
CA THR A 46 -1.62 -0.72 -6.26
C THR A 46 -1.77 -2.23 -6.43
N ALA A 47 -2.36 -2.88 -5.43
CA ALA A 47 -2.47 -4.31 -5.36
C ALA A 47 -3.54 -4.84 -6.34
N HIS A 48 -3.08 -5.45 -7.42
CA HIS A 48 -3.93 -6.17 -8.37
C HIS A 48 -4.23 -7.57 -7.84
N ASN A 49 -5.49 -7.99 -7.89
CA ASN A 49 -5.90 -9.30 -7.36
C ASN A 49 -5.44 -9.47 -5.90
N ALA A 50 -5.76 -8.47 -5.07
CA ALA A 50 -5.22 -8.32 -3.73
C ALA A 50 -5.57 -9.52 -2.84
N VAL A 51 -4.57 -10.01 -2.12
CA VAL A 51 -4.72 -11.06 -1.11
C VAL A 51 -4.06 -10.66 0.20
N LEU A 52 -4.66 -11.09 1.30
CA LEU A 52 -4.18 -10.86 2.65
C LEU A 52 -3.65 -12.17 3.24
N SER A 53 -2.49 -12.08 3.87
CA SER A 53 -1.98 -13.15 4.72
C SER A 53 -2.69 -13.15 6.08
N LEU A 54 -2.68 -14.29 6.80
CA LEU A 54 -3.22 -14.35 8.17
C LEU A 54 -2.49 -13.43 9.15
N CYS A 55 -1.24 -13.07 8.85
CA CYS A 55 -0.48 -12.07 9.62
C CYS A 55 -0.83 -10.62 9.27
N GLY A 56 -1.77 -10.38 8.36
CA GLY A 56 -2.30 -9.04 8.04
C GLY A 56 -1.54 -8.26 6.95
N HIS A 57 -0.52 -8.83 6.33
CA HIS A 57 0.21 -8.17 5.23
C HIS A 57 -0.45 -8.47 3.87
N LEU A 58 -0.50 -7.44 3.02
CA LEU A 58 -1.24 -7.42 1.77
C LEU A 58 -0.31 -7.47 0.56
N PHE A 59 -0.70 -8.25 -0.45
CA PHE A 59 0.09 -8.47 -1.66
C PHE A 59 -0.80 -8.57 -2.90
N CYS A 60 -0.22 -8.32 -4.08
CA CYS A 60 -0.79 -8.86 -5.33
C CYS A 60 -0.70 -10.38 -5.29
N TRP A 61 -1.76 -11.08 -5.72
CA TRP A 61 -1.71 -12.52 -5.88
C TRP A 61 -0.52 -13.03 -6.70
N PRO A 62 -0.18 -12.51 -7.91
CA PRO A 62 0.98 -12.99 -8.66
C PRO A 62 2.31 -12.83 -7.90
N CYS A 63 2.47 -11.72 -7.17
CA CYS A 63 3.70 -11.45 -6.40
C CYS A 63 3.89 -12.46 -5.27
N ILE A 64 2.85 -12.67 -4.45
CA ILE A 64 2.97 -13.61 -3.33
C ILE A 64 2.99 -15.06 -3.80
N HIS A 65 2.29 -15.39 -4.90
CA HIS A 65 2.31 -16.73 -5.47
C HIS A 65 3.71 -17.11 -5.95
N GLN A 66 4.40 -16.24 -6.71
CA GLN A 66 5.81 -16.47 -7.10
C GLN A 66 6.75 -16.59 -5.88
N TRP A 67 6.52 -15.77 -4.84
CA TRP A 67 7.27 -15.84 -3.59
C TRP A 67 7.13 -17.20 -2.90
N LEU A 68 5.91 -17.74 -2.88
CA LEU A 68 5.60 -19.06 -2.31
C LEU A 68 6.23 -20.20 -3.13
N GLU A 69 6.21 -20.10 -4.46
CA GLU A 69 6.82 -21.11 -5.35
C GLU A 69 8.34 -21.18 -5.19
N THR A 70 8.99 -20.02 -5.03
CA THR A 70 10.45 -19.96 -4.82
C THR A 70 10.86 -20.52 -3.44
N ARG A 71 9.93 -20.63 -2.48
CA ARG A 71 10.18 -21.05 -1.09
C ARG A 71 9.26 -22.20 -0.65
N ALA A 72 9.16 -23.24 -1.47
CA ALA A 72 8.21 -24.33 -1.27
C ALA A 72 8.31 -25.06 0.09
N HIS A 73 9.50 -25.18 0.67
CA HIS A 73 9.70 -25.97 1.90
C HIS A 73 9.30 -25.25 3.20
N ASN A 74 9.41 -23.92 3.25
CA ASN A 74 9.05 -23.15 4.44
C ASN A 74 8.69 -21.70 4.07
N PRO A 75 7.52 -21.51 3.45
CA PRO A 75 7.10 -20.19 3.03
C PRO A 75 6.79 -19.28 4.23
N THR A 76 7.42 -18.11 4.24
CA THR A 76 7.25 -17.07 5.27
C THR A 76 6.83 -15.74 4.66
N CYS A 77 6.11 -14.93 5.42
CA CYS A 77 5.70 -13.59 5.03
C CYS A 77 6.93 -12.74 4.66
N PRO A 78 6.97 -12.09 3.48
CA PRO A 78 8.06 -11.19 3.09
C PRO A 78 8.33 -10.09 4.12
N VAL A 79 7.28 -9.62 4.82
CA VAL A 79 7.34 -8.51 5.77
C VAL A 79 7.75 -9.00 7.17
N CYS A 80 6.88 -9.75 7.86
CA CYS A 80 7.06 -10.10 9.27
C CYS A 80 7.60 -11.51 9.54
N LYS A 81 7.90 -12.28 8.48
CA LYS A 81 8.44 -13.65 8.56
C LYS A 81 7.54 -14.71 9.21
N SER A 82 6.29 -14.39 9.55
CA SER A 82 5.30 -15.39 9.99
C SER A 82 5.07 -16.46 8.91
N SER A 83 4.79 -17.70 9.31
CA SER A 83 4.46 -18.78 8.38
C SER A 83 3.22 -18.42 7.55
N ILE A 84 3.29 -18.66 6.24
CA ILE A 84 2.18 -18.43 5.29
C ILE A 84 1.99 -19.67 4.43
N SER A 85 0.79 -19.89 3.90
CA SER A 85 0.54 -20.94 2.90
C SER A 85 -0.44 -20.44 1.85
N ARG A 86 -0.42 -21.04 0.65
CA ARG A 86 -1.23 -20.61 -0.49
C ARG A 86 -2.73 -20.65 -0.17
N GLU A 87 -3.16 -21.69 0.53
CA GLU A 87 -4.54 -21.99 0.87
C GLU A 87 -5.09 -21.01 1.91
N LYS A 88 -4.21 -20.47 2.75
CA LYS A 88 -4.52 -19.55 3.85
C LYS A 88 -4.50 -18.07 3.44
N LEU A 89 -4.21 -17.77 2.18
CA LEU A 89 -4.35 -16.41 1.65
C LEU A 89 -5.82 -16.09 1.42
N ILE A 90 -6.24 -14.93 1.91
CA ILE A 90 -7.62 -14.45 1.87
C ILE A 90 -7.73 -13.39 0.77
N PRO A 91 -8.45 -13.65 -0.34
CA PRO A 91 -8.71 -12.62 -1.36
C PRO A 91 -9.49 -11.43 -0.80
N ILE A 92 -9.16 -10.23 -1.27
CA ILE A 92 -9.87 -9.00 -0.91
C ILE A 92 -10.75 -8.57 -2.08
N TYR A 93 -12.05 -8.62 -1.87
CA TYR A 93 -13.06 -8.16 -2.83
C TYR A 93 -13.56 -6.77 -2.39
N GLY A 94 -13.02 -5.72 -3.00
CA GLY A 94 -13.52 -4.36 -2.84
C GLY A 94 -14.89 -4.15 -3.51
N ARG A 95 -15.49 -2.97 -3.31
CA ARG A 95 -16.82 -2.61 -3.85
C ARG A 95 -16.96 -2.79 -5.38
N ASN A 96 -15.85 -2.65 -6.11
CA ASN A 96 -15.78 -2.81 -7.57
C ASN A 96 -14.83 -3.94 -8.00
N ALA A 97 -14.49 -4.86 -7.09
CA ALA A 97 -13.57 -5.94 -7.42
C ALA A 97 -14.27 -7.05 -8.23
N PRO A 98 -13.54 -7.74 -9.12
CA PRO A 98 -14.02 -8.97 -9.74
C PRO A 98 -14.42 -9.99 -8.66
N GLN A 99 -15.58 -10.62 -8.82
CA GLN A 99 -16.06 -11.67 -7.91
C GLN A 99 -15.38 -13.04 -8.16
N THR A 100 -14.27 -13.05 -8.89
CA THR A 100 -13.51 -14.25 -9.19
C THR A 100 -12.36 -14.39 -8.20
N ASP A 101 -12.20 -15.58 -7.63
CA ASP A 101 -11.07 -15.86 -6.76
C ASP A 101 -9.76 -15.80 -7.56
N PRO A 102 -8.83 -14.89 -7.22
CA PRO A 102 -7.61 -14.68 -7.97
C PRO A 102 -6.70 -15.91 -7.97
N ARG A 103 -6.90 -16.85 -7.04
CA ARG A 103 -6.12 -18.08 -6.90
C ARG A 103 -6.41 -19.09 -8.00
N PHE A 104 -7.54 -18.95 -8.71
CA PHE A 104 -7.90 -19.75 -9.88
C PHE A 104 -7.44 -19.15 -11.21
N LEU A 105 -6.96 -17.89 -11.20
CA LEU A 105 -6.42 -17.29 -12.40
C LEU A 105 -5.16 -18.07 -12.80
N LYS A 106 -5.18 -18.65 -14.00
CA LYS A 106 -4.02 -19.34 -14.56
C LYS A 106 -3.00 -18.28 -14.98
N TYR A 107 -2.09 -17.95 -14.07
CA TYR A 107 -0.90 -17.17 -14.45
C TYR A 107 -0.02 -18.09 -15.30
N ASN A 108 0.04 -17.85 -16.61
CA ASN A 108 0.88 -18.59 -17.54
C ASN A 108 2.36 -18.26 -17.27
N PHE A 109 2.93 -18.87 -16.22
CA PHE A 109 4.32 -18.64 -15.80
C PHE A 109 5.36 -19.40 -16.64
N PHE A 110 4.92 -20.19 -17.63
CA PHE A 110 5.82 -20.97 -18.50
C PHE A 110 6.68 -20.11 -19.46
N PHE A 111 6.36 -18.83 -19.67
CA PHE A 111 7.08 -18.01 -20.66
C PHE A 111 8.23 -17.15 -20.09
N LEU A 112 8.42 -17.07 -18.77
CA LEU A 112 9.52 -16.28 -18.18
C LEU A 112 10.79 -17.10 -17.87
N ASN A 113 10.73 -18.44 -17.93
CA ASN A 113 11.89 -19.31 -17.73
C ASN A 113 12.55 -19.80 -19.04
N LEU A 114 12.12 -19.34 -20.22
CA LEU A 114 12.76 -19.67 -21.51
C LEU A 114 13.58 -18.51 -22.11
N TYR A 115 13.74 -17.39 -21.40
CA TYR A 115 14.51 -16.23 -21.90
C TYR A 115 15.79 -15.92 -21.09
N LEU A 116 16.18 -16.80 -20.17
CA LEU A 116 17.42 -16.71 -19.39
C LEU A 116 18.16 -18.06 -19.34
N GLN A 117 18.21 -18.77 -20.48
CA GLN A 117 19.18 -19.83 -20.72
C GLN A 117 19.83 -19.62 -22.09
#